data_AF-A0A963SHG6-F1
#
_entry.id   AF-A0A963SHG6-F1
#
_cell.length_a   1.000
_cell.length_b   1.000
_cell.length_c   1.000
_cell.angle_alpha   90.00
_cell.angle_beta   90.00
_cell.angle_gamma   90.00
#
_symmetry.space_group_name_H-M   'P 1'
#
loop_
_entity.id
_entity.type
_entity.pdbx_description
1 polymer ?
#
loop_
_entity_poly.entity_id
_entity_poly.type
_entity_poly.pdbx_seq_one_letter_code
_entity_poly.pdbx_strand_id
1 'polypeptide(L)'
;MTRFIDLSIPITNGVVSDPEVMRPRITYMTHEDTWQQIALFFPGLEKDDLPDGEGWAVETLELSTHNGTHMDAPWHFHSTTDAGASPAPSIDEAPLDRFFRPGVKLDFSHLPHGHVVTAAEVEAELARIGYELQPLDIVLIQSGAVYGTDNFIDQGVGLGEEATLYLTERGVEVVGTDAWSWDAP
;
A
#
# COMPACT_ATOMS: atom_id res chain seq x y z
N MET A 1 10.15 19.48 -17.47
CA MET A 1 8.81 19.37 -16.87
C MET A 1 8.84 18.19 -15.91
N THR A 2 8.27 18.35 -14.72
CA THR A 2 8.11 17.26 -13.75
C THR A 2 7.00 16.32 -14.22
N ARG A 3 7.21 15.00 -14.12
CA ARG A 3 6.21 13.97 -14.38
C ARG A 3 5.79 13.35 -13.06
N PHE A 4 4.48 13.20 -12.86
CA PHE A 4 3.92 12.42 -11.76
C PHE A 4 3.56 11.03 -12.27
N ILE A 5 3.92 10.01 -11.50
CA ILE A 5 3.58 8.61 -11.76
C ILE A 5 2.84 8.12 -10.53
N ASP A 6 1.62 7.63 -10.74
CA ASP A 6 0.84 7.00 -9.69
C ASP A 6 1.33 5.56 -9.51
N LEU A 7 1.69 5.22 -8.27
CA LEU A 7 2.14 3.87 -7.88
C LEU A 7 1.05 3.11 -7.10
N SER A 8 -0.13 3.71 -6.94
CA SER A 8 -1.23 3.09 -6.21
C SER A 8 -2.03 2.12 -7.08
N ILE A 9 -2.52 1.05 -6.45
CA ILE A 9 -3.55 0.18 -7.03
C ILE A 9 -4.95 0.68 -6.65
N PRO A 10 -5.96 0.47 -7.50
CA PRO A 10 -7.32 0.86 -7.18
C PRO A 10 -7.88 -0.02 -6.03
N ILE A 11 -8.59 0.60 -5.10
CA ILE A 11 -9.47 -0.14 -4.19
C ILE A 11 -10.70 -0.57 -5.00
N THR A 12 -10.98 -1.87 -5.04
CA THR A 12 -12.03 -2.43 -5.89
C THR A 12 -12.57 -3.75 -5.33
N ASN A 13 -13.82 -4.07 -5.67
CA ASN A 13 -14.43 -5.37 -5.37
C ASN A 13 -13.97 -6.48 -6.33
N GLY A 14 -13.49 -6.10 -7.51
CA GLY A 14 -13.36 -7.02 -8.65
C GLY A 14 -12.00 -7.69 -8.79
N VAL A 15 -10.97 -7.16 -8.12
CA VAL A 15 -9.61 -7.67 -8.20
C VAL A 15 -9.26 -8.35 -6.90
N VAL A 16 -8.85 -9.62 -6.99
CA VAL A 16 -8.39 -10.39 -5.84
C VAL A 16 -6.90 -10.09 -5.64
N SER A 17 -6.60 -9.31 -4.60
CA SER A 17 -5.23 -9.01 -4.17
C SER A 17 -4.96 -9.30 -2.70
N ASP A 18 -5.99 -9.76 -1.98
CA ASP A 18 -5.95 -10.06 -0.56
C ASP A 18 -6.61 -11.42 -0.27
N PRO A 19 -6.23 -12.09 0.84
CA PRO A 19 -6.96 -13.24 1.36
C PRO A 19 -8.45 -12.94 1.50
N GLU A 20 -9.32 -13.94 1.24
CA GLU A 20 -10.78 -13.73 1.13
C GLU A 20 -11.39 -12.96 2.31
N VAL A 21 -10.98 -13.28 3.54
CA VAL A 21 -11.48 -12.65 4.77
C VAL A 21 -10.98 -11.22 5.00
N MET A 22 -9.99 -10.77 4.23
CA MET A 22 -9.37 -9.45 4.35
C MET A 22 -9.74 -8.52 3.20
N ARG A 23 -10.52 -8.98 2.21
CA ARG A 23 -10.81 -8.17 1.00
C ARG A 23 -11.62 -6.92 1.33
N PRO A 24 -11.32 -5.78 0.68
CA PRO A 24 -12.14 -4.57 0.84
C PRO A 24 -13.52 -4.78 0.21
N ARG A 25 -14.52 -4.06 0.72
CA ARG A 25 -15.87 -4.03 0.16
C ARG A 25 -16.31 -2.60 -0.14
N ILE A 26 -16.73 -2.37 -1.38
CA ILE A 26 -17.36 -1.13 -1.83
C ILE A 26 -18.83 -1.43 -2.14
N THR A 27 -19.74 -0.74 -1.46
CA THR A 27 -21.16 -0.75 -1.79
C THR A 27 -21.49 0.50 -2.57
N TYR A 28 -21.83 0.34 -3.84
CA TYR A 28 -22.24 1.42 -4.74
C TYR A 28 -23.75 1.66 -4.62
N MET A 29 -24.15 2.92 -4.53
CA MET A 29 -25.55 3.35 -4.55
C MET A 29 -25.75 4.37 -5.68
N THR A 30 -26.71 4.12 -6.54
CA THR A 30 -26.99 4.97 -7.70
C THR A 30 -27.93 6.12 -7.35
N HIS A 31 -28.11 7.05 -8.30
CA HIS A 31 -29.12 8.10 -8.20
C HIS A 31 -30.54 7.55 -7.96
N GLU A 32 -30.87 6.38 -8.53
CA GLU A 32 -32.17 5.74 -8.36
C GLU A 32 -32.33 5.13 -6.96
N ASP A 33 -31.25 4.62 -6.37
CA ASP A 33 -31.27 3.96 -5.07
C ASP A 33 -31.40 4.94 -3.90
N THR A 34 -30.95 6.19 -4.08
CA THR A 34 -30.70 7.12 -2.95
C THR A 34 -31.68 8.27 -2.83
N TRP A 35 -32.59 8.49 -3.79
CA TRP A 35 -33.59 9.57 -3.67
C TRP A 35 -34.43 9.44 -2.39
N GLN A 36 -34.75 8.19 -1.98
CA GLN A 36 -35.47 7.91 -0.73
C GLN A 36 -34.66 8.30 0.51
N GLN A 37 -33.33 8.19 0.46
CA GLN A 37 -32.46 8.59 1.56
C GLN A 37 -32.45 10.11 1.71
N ILE A 38 -32.45 10.85 0.59
CA ILE A 38 -32.58 12.31 0.62
C ILE A 38 -33.92 12.69 1.25
N ALA A 39 -35.01 12.01 0.89
CA ALA A 39 -36.34 12.27 1.46
C ALA A 39 -36.40 12.08 2.99
N LEU A 40 -35.51 11.28 3.59
CA LEU A 40 -35.42 11.15 5.06
C LEU A 40 -34.97 12.44 5.75
N PHE A 41 -34.17 13.27 5.07
CA PHE A 41 -33.69 14.55 5.61
C PHE A 41 -34.67 15.70 5.40
N PHE A 42 -35.62 15.56 4.47
CA PHE A 42 -36.57 16.61 4.07
C PHE A 42 -38.01 16.10 4.12
N PRO A 43 -38.69 16.20 5.28
CA PRO A 43 -40.07 15.74 5.42
C PRO A 43 -41.01 16.37 4.39
N GLY A 44 -41.72 15.53 3.63
CA GLY A 44 -42.64 15.96 2.58
C GLY A 44 -42.03 16.10 1.18
N LEU A 45 -40.73 15.87 1.04
CA LEU A 45 -40.09 15.77 -0.27
C LEU A 45 -40.60 14.54 -1.03
N GLU A 46 -41.13 14.75 -2.23
CA GLU A 46 -41.47 13.70 -3.17
C GLU A 46 -40.36 13.52 -4.21
N LYS A 47 -40.35 12.39 -4.92
CA LYS A 47 -39.32 12.12 -5.94
C LYS A 47 -39.30 13.20 -7.02
N ASP A 48 -40.48 13.64 -7.47
CA ASP A 48 -40.63 14.62 -8.56
C ASP A 48 -40.21 16.05 -8.16
N ASP A 49 -40.00 16.30 -6.86
CA ASP A 49 -39.41 17.57 -6.38
C ASP A 49 -37.89 17.63 -6.60
N LEU A 50 -37.25 16.48 -6.85
CA LEU A 50 -35.82 16.40 -7.19
C LEU A 50 -35.63 16.60 -8.71
N PRO A 51 -34.58 17.32 -9.14
CA PRO A 51 -34.21 17.40 -10.54
C PRO A 51 -34.09 15.99 -11.15
N ASP A 52 -34.87 15.73 -12.19
CA ASP A 52 -34.95 14.44 -12.88
C ASP A 52 -35.30 13.23 -11.99
N GLY A 53 -35.79 13.48 -10.77
CA GLY A 53 -36.09 12.44 -9.77
C GLY A 53 -34.85 11.75 -9.18
N GLU A 54 -33.68 12.37 -9.29
CA GLU A 54 -32.39 11.76 -8.98
C GLU A 54 -31.88 12.07 -7.56
N GLY A 55 -31.40 11.03 -6.87
CA GLY A 55 -30.66 11.13 -5.63
C GLY A 55 -29.16 11.40 -5.82
N TRP A 56 -28.36 11.20 -4.77
CA TRP A 56 -26.90 11.26 -4.87
C TRP A 56 -26.31 9.89 -5.19
N ALA A 57 -25.45 9.79 -6.19
CA ALA A 57 -24.60 8.61 -6.33
C ALA A 57 -23.53 8.64 -5.23
N VAL A 58 -23.53 7.64 -4.36
CA VAL A 58 -22.60 7.55 -3.22
C VAL A 58 -22.09 6.12 -3.06
N GLU A 59 -20.94 6.00 -2.42
CA GLU A 59 -20.28 4.72 -2.17
C GLU A 59 -19.96 4.59 -0.69
N THR A 60 -20.16 3.41 -0.13
CA THR A 60 -19.67 3.04 1.21
C THR A 60 -18.49 2.10 1.07
N LEU A 61 -17.36 2.44 1.68
CA LEU A 61 -16.16 1.62 1.69
C LEU A 61 -15.97 0.99 3.09
N GLU A 62 -15.77 -0.31 3.12
CA GLU A 62 -15.34 -1.09 4.29
C GLU A 62 -13.97 -1.69 3.96
N LEU A 63 -12.93 -1.28 4.69
CA LEU A 63 -11.55 -1.69 4.43
C LEU A 63 -10.73 -1.79 5.72
N SER A 64 -9.69 -2.61 5.66
CA SER A 64 -8.55 -2.59 6.59
C SER A 64 -7.58 -1.47 6.20
N THR A 65 -6.80 -0.97 7.16
CA THR A 65 -5.66 -0.08 6.90
C THR A 65 -4.55 -0.73 6.09
N HIS A 66 -4.63 -2.05 5.87
CA HIS A 66 -3.69 -2.86 5.09
C HIS A 66 -4.24 -3.32 3.74
N ASN A 67 -5.37 -2.77 3.28
CA ASN A 67 -5.87 -3.04 1.93
C ASN A 67 -5.32 -2.06 0.90
N GLY A 68 -5.04 -2.57 -0.30
CA GLY A 68 -4.52 -1.77 -1.41
C GLY A 68 -3.06 -1.35 -1.19
N THR A 69 -2.64 -0.29 -1.89
CA THR A 69 -1.34 0.34 -1.61
C THR A 69 -1.44 1.08 -0.27
N HIS A 70 -0.67 0.63 0.71
CA HIS A 70 -0.77 1.11 2.09
C HIS A 70 0.62 1.32 2.73
N MET A 71 0.62 1.71 4.01
CA MET A 71 1.84 1.99 4.78
C MET A 71 1.72 1.37 6.17
N ASP A 72 2.73 0.58 6.53
CA ASP A 72 2.82 -0.03 7.85
C ASP A 72 3.70 0.83 8.77
N ALA A 73 3.12 1.28 9.88
CA ALA A 73 3.87 1.91 10.95
C ALA A 73 4.54 0.86 11.85
N PRO A 74 5.62 1.19 12.60
CA PRO A 74 6.25 0.25 13.53
C PRO A 74 5.28 -0.44 14.50
N TRP A 75 4.23 0.27 14.93
CA TRP A 75 3.15 -0.28 15.76
C TRP A 75 2.48 -1.53 15.17
N HIS A 76 2.44 -1.68 13.85
CA HIS A 76 1.90 -2.86 13.18
C HIS A 76 2.64 -4.14 13.58
N PHE A 77 3.97 -4.07 13.71
CA PHE A 77 4.82 -5.22 13.95
C PHE A 77 5.03 -5.51 15.44
N HIS A 78 5.13 -4.48 16.27
CA HIS A 78 5.33 -4.64 17.71
C HIS A 78 4.84 -3.43 18.50
N SER A 79 4.45 -3.63 19.75
CA SER A 79 3.94 -2.53 20.60
C SER A 79 5.03 -1.60 21.15
N THR A 80 6.30 -1.98 21.03
CA THR A 80 7.46 -1.24 21.54
C THR A 80 8.66 -1.33 20.60
N THR A 81 9.54 -0.32 20.65
CA THR A 81 10.84 -0.23 19.96
C THR A 81 11.99 -0.23 20.98
N ASP A 82 13.23 -0.18 20.49
CA ASP A 82 14.44 0.00 21.31
C ASP A 82 14.56 -1.06 22.41
N ALA A 83 14.37 -2.33 22.04
CA ALA A 83 14.33 -3.47 22.96
C ALA A 83 13.32 -3.31 24.11
N GLY A 84 12.19 -2.64 23.83
CA GLY A 84 11.12 -2.40 24.81
C GLY A 84 11.23 -1.08 25.57
N ALA A 85 12.21 -0.24 25.27
CA ALA A 85 12.42 1.02 25.99
C ALA A 85 11.38 2.09 25.67
N SER A 86 10.75 2.04 24.48
CA SER A 86 9.77 3.05 24.04
C SER A 86 8.55 2.39 23.38
N PRO A 87 7.35 2.98 23.47
CA PRO A 87 6.20 2.57 22.65
C PRO A 87 6.52 2.71 21.16
N ALA A 88 6.04 1.77 20.35
CA ALA A 88 6.18 1.88 18.90
C ALA A 88 5.22 2.95 18.38
N PRO A 89 5.70 3.88 17.52
CA PRO A 89 4.86 4.95 17.01
C PRO A 89 3.78 4.43 16.06
N SER A 90 2.58 4.98 16.16
CA SER A 90 1.53 4.82 15.15
C SER A 90 1.74 5.77 13.96
N ILE A 91 1.02 5.53 12.87
CA ILE A 91 1.26 6.25 11.60
C ILE A 91 1.01 7.75 11.69
N ASP A 92 0.11 8.20 12.56
CA ASP A 92 -0.21 9.60 12.80
C ASP A 92 0.88 10.36 13.57
N GLU A 93 1.83 9.65 14.19
CA GLU A 93 2.99 10.22 14.87
C GLU A 93 4.20 10.40 13.94
N ALA A 94 4.17 9.82 12.74
CA ALA A 94 5.29 9.85 11.81
C ALA A 94 5.41 11.25 11.13
N PRO A 95 6.60 11.86 11.12
CA PRO A 95 6.81 13.12 10.40
C PRO A 95 6.64 12.91 8.89
N LEU A 96 5.81 13.74 8.24
CA LEU A 96 5.51 13.66 6.79
C LEU A 96 6.77 13.67 5.91
N ASP A 97 7.80 14.36 6.38
CA ASP A 97 9.14 14.43 5.81
C ASP A 97 9.76 13.05 5.51
N ARG A 98 9.42 11.99 6.25
CA ARG A 98 9.87 10.61 5.98
C ARG A 98 9.31 10.05 4.67
N PHE A 99 8.12 10.48 4.28
CA PHE A 99 7.39 9.95 3.13
C PHE A 99 7.53 10.82 1.88
N PHE A 100 8.23 11.96 1.98
CA PHE A 100 8.49 12.86 0.86
C PHE A 100 10.00 13.03 0.64
N ARG A 101 10.62 11.94 0.18
CA ARG A 101 12.07 11.78 0.00
C ARG A 101 12.41 11.24 -1.39
N PRO A 102 13.69 11.29 -1.81
CA PRO A 102 14.11 10.62 -3.04
C PRO A 102 13.75 9.13 -3.00
N GLY A 103 13.14 8.64 -4.09
CA GLY A 103 12.80 7.22 -4.25
C GLY A 103 13.84 6.50 -5.10
N VAL A 104 14.27 5.33 -4.65
CA VAL A 104 15.22 4.44 -5.35
C VAL A 104 14.50 3.14 -5.67
N LYS A 105 14.39 2.81 -6.95
CA LYS A 105 13.77 1.54 -7.40
C LYS A 105 14.85 0.48 -7.60
N LEU A 106 14.71 -0.66 -6.94
CA LEU A 106 15.55 -1.85 -7.14
C LEU A 106 14.73 -2.93 -7.85
N ASP A 107 15.25 -3.49 -8.95
CA ASP A 107 14.52 -4.45 -9.78
C ASP A 107 15.00 -5.89 -9.57
N PHE A 108 14.20 -6.66 -8.84
CA PHE A 108 14.42 -8.08 -8.57
C PHE A 108 13.41 -8.98 -9.28
N SER A 109 12.62 -8.44 -10.22
CA SER A 109 11.55 -9.17 -10.90
C SER A 109 12.00 -10.35 -11.77
N HIS A 110 13.30 -10.48 -12.00
CA HIS A 110 13.92 -11.57 -12.73
C HIS A 110 14.20 -12.81 -11.85
N LEU A 111 14.12 -12.68 -10.54
CA LEU A 111 14.34 -13.76 -9.57
C LEU A 111 13.04 -14.57 -9.39
N PRO A 112 13.13 -15.85 -9.00
CA PRO A 112 11.95 -16.67 -8.80
C PRO A 112 11.12 -16.19 -7.60
N HIS A 113 9.80 -16.39 -7.66
CA HIS A 113 8.92 -16.15 -6.52
C HIS A 113 9.37 -16.95 -5.29
N GLY A 114 9.28 -16.35 -4.11
CA GLY A 114 9.79 -16.92 -2.85
C GLY A 114 11.30 -16.82 -2.67
N HIS A 115 12.04 -16.20 -3.61
CA HIS A 115 13.46 -15.90 -3.39
C HIS A 115 13.61 -14.86 -2.26
N VAL A 116 14.56 -15.10 -1.37
CA VAL A 116 14.92 -14.18 -0.29
C VAL A 116 16.14 -13.40 -0.72
N VAL A 117 15.93 -12.13 -1.06
CA VAL A 117 16.99 -11.22 -1.50
C VAL A 117 17.94 -10.94 -0.33
N THR A 118 19.23 -11.00 -0.64
CA THR A 118 20.35 -10.83 0.30
C THR A 118 20.93 -9.41 0.25
N ALA A 119 21.76 -9.06 1.24
CA ALA A 119 22.49 -7.78 1.23
C ALA A 119 23.39 -7.63 -0.01
N ALA A 120 24.02 -8.72 -0.45
CA ALA A 120 24.91 -8.71 -1.62
C ALA A 120 24.15 -8.44 -2.93
N GLU A 121 22.92 -8.92 -3.05
CA GLU A 121 22.07 -8.66 -4.22
C GLU A 121 21.58 -7.21 -4.23
N VAL A 122 21.23 -6.64 -3.06
CA VAL A 122 20.93 -5.21 -2.92
C VAL A 122 22.14 -4.36 -3.33
N GLU A 123 23.33 -4.67 -2.83
CA GLU A 123 24.56 -3.97 -3.19
C GLU A 123 24.86 -4.07 -4.70
N ALA A 124 24.72 -5.25 -5.28
CA ALA A 124 24.93 -5.47 -6.71
C ALA A 124 23.92 -4.67 -7.56
N GLU A 125 22.67 -4.60 -7.15
CA GLU A 125 21.62 -3.85 -7.85
C GLU A 125 21.86 -2.34 -7.76
N LEU A 126 22.23 -1.83 -6.58
CA LEU A 126 22.64 -0.43 -6.40
C LEU A 126 23.84 -0.06 -7.28
N ALA A 127 24.84 -0.95 -7.35
CA ALA A 127 26.00 -0.77 -8.23
C ALA A 127 25.59 -0.79 -9.72
N ARG A 128 24.65 -1.66 -10.13
CA ARG A 128 24.15 -1.74 -11.50
C ARG A 128 23.45 -0.45 -11.94
N ILE A 129 22.65 0.16 -11.06
CA ILE A 129 21.98 1.43 -11.34
C ILE A 129 22.88 2.65 -11.12
N GLY A 130 24.09 2.45 -10.58
CA GLY A 130 25.06 3.50 -10.31
C GLY A 130 24.60 4.47 -9.21
N TYR A 131 23.96 3.96 -8.17
CA TYR A 131 23.38 4.76 -7.09
C TYR A 131 24.01 4.42 -5.74
N GLU A 132 24.32 5.47 -4.97
CA GLU A 132 24.79 5.37 -3.59
C GLU A 132 23.69 5.87 -2.65
N LEU A 133 23.18 4.98 -1.80
CA LEU A 133 22.10 5.30 -0.86
C LEU A 133 22.46 6.50 0.01
N GLN A 134 21.51 7.41 0.15
CA GLN A 134 21.56 8.50 1.12
C GLN A 134 20.61 8.19 2.29
N PRO A 135 20.90 8.69 3.50
CA PRO A 135 19.96 8.59 4.60
C PRO A 135 18.60 9.17 4.21
N LEU A 136 17.54 8.45 4.61
CA LEU A 136 16.13 8.75 4.33
C LEU A 136 15.69 8.57 2.87
N ASP A 137 16.51 7.98 2.00
CA ASP A 137 16.00 7.48 0.71
C ASP A 137 14.88 6.46 0.93
N ILE A 138 13.86 6.50 0.09
CA ILE A 138 12.76 5.52 0.06
C ILE A 138 13.13 4.42 -0.92
N VAL A 139 13.29 3.19 -0.44
CA VAL A 139 13.67 2.06 -1.31
C VAL A 139 12.43 1.28 -1.71
N LEU A 140 12.17 1.23 -3.02
CA LEU A 140 11.02 0.55 -3.62
C LEU A 140 11.48 -0.67 -4.41
N ILE A 141 10.90 -1.82 -4.10
CA ILE A 141 11.26 -3.11 -4.67
C ILE A 141 10.25 -3.48 -5.75
N GLN A 142 10.75 -3.73 -6.96
CA GLN A 142 9.99 -4.40 -8.00
C GLN A 142 10.26 -5.91 -7.88
N SER A 143 9.33 -6.60 -7.23
CA SER A 143 9.47 -7.99 -6.78
C SER A 143 9.19 -9.03 -7.87
N GLY A 144 8.50 -8.61 -8.94
CA GLY A 144 7.98 -9.50 -9.98
C GLY A 144 6.58 -10.07 -9.70
N ALA A 145 5.93 -9.68 -8.59
CA ALA A 145 4.53 -9.99 -8.37
C ALA A 145 3.63 -9.30 -9.41
N VAL A 146 2.59 -10.01 -9.85
CA VAL A 146 1.65 -9.52 -10.86
C VAL A 146 0.28 -9.29 -10.22
N TYR A 147 -0.05 -8.02 -9.98
CA TYR A 147 -1.31 -7.63 -9.38
C TYR A 147 -2.53 -8.19 -10.13
N GLY A 148 -3.46 -8.78 -9.37
CA GLY A 148 -4.74 -9.28 -9.86
C GLY A 148 -4.75 -10.69 -10.46
N THR A 149 -3.63 -11.41 -10.45
CA THR A 149 -3.63 -12.85 -10.73
C THR A 149 -4.16 -13.65 -9.54
N ASP A 150 -4.76 -14.83 -9.78
CA ASP A 150 -5.35 -15.67 -8.74
C ASP A 150 -4.38 -16.04 -7.60
N ASN A 151 -3.08 -16.15 -7.89
CA ASN A 151 -2.03 -16.47 -6.93
C ASN A 151 -1.16 -15.25 -6.55
N PHE A 152 -1.68 -14.02 -6.67
CA PHE A 152 -0.91 -12.79 -6.39
C PHE A 152 -0.23 -12.79 -5.01
N ILE A 153 -0.93 -13.27 -3.98
CA ILE A 153 -0.42 -13.29 -2.60
C ILE A 153 0.78 -14.24 -2.40
N ASP A 154 0.99 -15.17 -3.33
CA ASP A 154 2.10 -16.14 -3.31
C ASP A 154 3.23 -15.75 -4.29
N GLN A 155 3.20 -14.52 -4.83
CA GLN A 155 4.17 -14.04 -5.81
C GLN A 155 5.10 -12.98 -5.25
N GLY A 156 6.23 -12.84 -5.95
CA GLY A 156 7.28 -11.88 -5.66
C GLY A 156 8.45 -12.49 -4.89
N VAL A 157 9.56 -11.77 -4.91
CA VAL A 157 10.66 -12.01 -3.95
C VAL A 157 10.32 -11.36 -2.61
N GLY A 158 10.94 -11.86 -1.55
CA GLY A 158 10.98 -11.19 -0.25
C GLY A 158 12.36 -10.65 0.08
N LEU A 159 12.43 -9.73 1.04
CA LEU A 159 13.69 -9.18 1.52
C LEU A 159 14.04 -9.80 2.86
N GLY A 160 15.16 -10.52 2.91
CA GLY A 160 15.60 -11.18 4.14
C GLY A 160 16.11 -10.20 5.19
N GLU A 161 16.44 -10.74 6.37
CA GLU A 161 17.08 -10.01 7.47
C GLU A 161 18.32 -9.24 6.99
N GLU A 162 19.22 -9.89 6.25
CA GLU A 162 20.45 -9.28 5.77
C GLU A 162 20.19 -8.05 4.88
N ALA A 163 19.26 -8.16 3.94
CA ALA A 163 18.90 -7.05 3.04
C ALA A 163 18.25 -5.90 3.83
N THR A 164 17.33 -6.23 4.74
CA THR A 164 16.62 -5.25 5.57
C THR A 164 17.59 -4.50 6.49
N LEU A 165 18.51 -5.21 7.15
CA LEU A 165 19.56 -4.59 7.96
C LEU A 165 20.54 -3.76 7.12
N TYR A 166 20.95 -4.25 5.95
CA TYR A 166 21.85 -3.51 5.05
C TYR A 166 21.29 -2.12 4.70
N LEU A 167 19.99 -2.03 4.39
CA LEU A 167 19.29 -0.78 4.12
C LEU A 167 19.19 0.09 5.37
N THR A 168 18.80 -0.52 6.50
CA THR A 168 18.61 0.18 7.78
C THR A 168 19.91 0.82 8.29
N GLU A 169 21.02 0.10 8.22
CA GLU A 169 22.36 0.57 8.60
C GLU A 169 22.84 1.77 7.76
N ARG A 170 22.26 1.98 6.58
CA ARG A 170 22.53 3.11 5.68
C ARG A 170 21.54 4.26 5.84
N GLY A 171 20.65 4.17 6.84
CA GLY A 171 19.71 5.23 7.19
C GLY A 171 18.44 5.24 6.35
N VAL A 172 18.12 4.15 5.65
CA VAL A 172 16.80 3.98 5.03
C VAL A 172 15.77 3.74 6.15
N GLU A 173 14.71 4.54 6.16
CA GLU A 173 13.61 4.42 7.14
C GLU A 173 12.29 3.94 6.53
N VAL A 174 12.15 4.05 5.20
CA VAL A 174 10.93 3.66 4.48
C VAL A 174 11.31 2.76 3.32
N VAL A 175 10.68 1.59 3.29
CA VAL A 175 10.79 0.61 2.22
C VAL A 175 9.41 0.27 1.69
N GLY A 176 9.34 -0.22 0.46
CA GLY A 176 8.09 -0.68 -0.15
C GLY A 176 8.33 -1.77 -1.18
N THR A 177 7.29 -2.57 -1.42
CA THR A 177 7.29 -3.67 -2.40
C THR A 177 5.98 -3.63 -3.18
N ASP A 178 5.99 -4.14 -4.41
CA ASP A 178 4.79 -4.38 -5.23
C ASP A 178 4.15 -5.77 -4.99
N ALA A 179 4.76 -6.59 -4.11
CA ALA A 179 4.18 -7.84 -3.61
C ALA A 179 3.18 -7.61 -2.47
N TRP A 180 2.49 -8.67 -2.05
CA TRP A 180 1.54 -8.61 -0.92
C TRP A 180 2.23 -8.39 0.43
N SER A 181 3.48 -8.84 0.58
CA SER A 181 4.29 -8.69 1.80
C SER A 181 5.73 -8.31 1.46
N TRP A 182 6.41 -7.65 2.41
CA TRP A 182 7.85 -7.39 2.37
C TRP A 182 8.68 -8.67 2.46
N ASP A 183 8.19 -9.62 3.27
CA ASP A 183 8.78 -10.94 3.44
C ASP A 183 8.39 -11.87 2.29
N ALA A 184 9.18 -12.92 2.08
CA ALA A 184 8.91 -13.90 1.04
C ALA A 184 7.63 -14.69 1.39
N PRO A 185 6.78 -15.03 0.39
CA PRO A 185 5.60 -15.86 0.58
C PRO A 185 5.94 -17.30 1.02
#